data_AF-A0A522Z7B0-F1
#
_entry.id   AF-A0A522Z7B0-F1
#
_cell.length_a   1.000
_cell.length_b   1.000
_cell.length_c   1.000
_cell.angle_alpha   90.00
_cell.angle_beta   90.00
_cell.angle_gamma   90.00
#
_symmetry.space_group_name_H-M   'P 1'
#
loop_
_entity.id
_entity.type
_entity.pdbx_description
1 polymer ?
#
loop_
_entity_poly.entity_id
_entity_poly.type
_entity_poly.pdbx_seq_one_letter_code
_entity_poly.pdbx_strand_id
1 'polypeptide(L)'
;MGLSIALAVGIVSIALFTILFSYNFVNNSVYDYVASRSEISKIEDSVAKTVIDIQYPSALSGSSLVSFSLAENGTEKLWNFDKFTILVTY
;
A
#
# COMPACT_ATOMS: atom_id res chain seq x y z
N MET A 1 -17.18 36.66 -44.60
CA MET A 1 -16.91 36.88 -43.16
C MET A 1 -17.34 35.70 -42.28
N GLY A 2 -18.42 34.96 -42.58
CA GLY A 2 -18.86 33.84 -41.73
C GLY A 2 -17.92 32.63 -41.64
N LEU A 3 -17.23 32.26 -42.73
CA LEU A 3 -16.35 31.07 -42.74
C LEU A 3 -15.12 31.21 -41.81
N SER A 4 -14.54 32.41 -41.76
CA SER A 4 -13.38 32.71 -40.89
C SER A 4 -13.76 32.69 -39.42
N ILE A 5 -14.96 33.19 -39.08
CA ILE A 5 -15.47 33.17 -37.71
C ILE A 5 -15.78 31.73 -37.28
N ALA A 6 -16.39 30.91 -38.16
CA ALA A 6 -16.66 29.51 -37.86
C ALA A 6 -15.37 28.69 -37.64
N LEU A 7 -14.33 28.91 -38.44
CA LEU A 7 -13.02 28.29 -38.26
C LEU A 7 -12.35 28.71 -36.94
N ALA A 8 -12.41 30.00 -36.60
CA ALA A 8 -11.85 30.51 -35.36
C ALA A 8 -12.55 29.91 -34.13
N VAL A 9 -13.89 29.82 -34.15
CA VAL A 9 -14.67 29.19 -33.06
C VAL A 9 -14.34 27.70 -32.97
N GLY A 10 -14.23 26.99 -34.09
CA GLY A 10 -13.88 25.56 -34.10
C GLY A 10 -12.52 25.26 -33.47
N ILE A 11 -11.50 26.06 -33.79
CA ILE A 11 -10.15 25.90 -33.22
C ILE A 11 -10.16 26.16 -31.72
N VAL A 12 -10.85 27.21 -31.26
CA VAL A 12 -10.96 27.53 -29.84
C VAL A 12 -11.72 26.45 -29.07
N SER A 13 -12.80 25.91 -29.65
CA SER A 13 -13.55 24.82 -29.02
C SER A 13 -12.70 23.56 -28.87
N ILE A 14 -11.97 23.16 -29.91
CA ILE A 14 -11.09 21.97 -29.86
C ILE A 14 -9.97 22.15 -28.81
N ALA A 15 -9.38 23.34 -28.73
CA ALA A 15 -8.37 23.64 -27.72
C ALA A 15 -8.94 23.51 -26.28
N LEU A 16 -10.13 24.06 -26.03
CA LEU A 16 -10.79 23.97 -24.72
C LEU A 16 -11.15 22.52 -24.36
N PHE A 17 -11.67 21.75 -25.31
CA PHE A 17 -11.95 20.33 -25.09
C PHE A 17 -10.67 19.56 -24.76
N THR A 18 -9.57 19.83 -25.48
CA THR A 18 -8.30 19.14 -25.26
C THR A 18 -7.74 19.41 -23.86
N ILE A 19 -7.85 20.65 -23.38
CA ILE A 19 -7.41 21.04 -22.02
C ILE A 19 -8.27 20.37 -20.95
N LEU A 20 -9.60 20.37 -21.12
CA LEU A 20 -10.52 19.75 -20.15
C LEU A 20 -10.33 18.23 -20.05
N PHE A 21 -10.13 17.54 -21.17
CA PHE A 21 -9.86 16.11 -21.17
C PHE A 21 -8.48 15.77 -20.61
N SER A 22 -7.45 16.55 -20.96
CA SER A 22 -6.09 16.35 -20.44
C SER A 22 -6.02 16.59 -18.93
N TYR A 23 -6.71 17.61 -18.42
CA TYR A 23 -6.75 17.93 -16.99
C TYR A 23 -7.38 16.79 -16.17
N ASN A 24 -8.52 16.26 -16.61
CA ASN A 24 -9.17 15.15 -15.91
C ASN A 24 -8.30 13.88 -15.90
N PHE A 25 -7.61 13.59 -17.01
CA PHE A 25 -6.74 12.43 -17.11
C PHE A 25 -5.53 12.53 -16.16
N VAL A 26 -4.86 13.69 -16.14
CA VAL A 26 -3.72 13.92 -15.24
C VAL A 26 -4.16 13.89 -13.78
N ASN A 27 -5.28 14.53 -13.45
CA ASN A 27 -5.76 14.60 -12.07
C ASN A 27 -6.08 13.20 -11.50
N ASN A 28 -6.80 12.37 -12.26
CA ASN A 28 -7.11 11.00 -11.84
C ASN A 28 -5.83 10.16 -11.62
N SER A 29 -4.87 10.25 -12.54
CA SER A 29 -3.60 9.52 -12.41
C SER A 29 -2.78 9.91 -11.17
N VAL A 30 -2.86 11.18 -10.75
CA VAL A 30 -2.18 11.68 -9.55
C VAL A 30 -2.89 11.18 -8.30
N TYR A 31 -4.23 11.19 -8.26
CA TYR A 31 -4.98 10.66 -7.11
C TYR A 31 -4.71 9.17 -6.89
N ASP A 32 -4.73 8.36 -7.95
CA ASP A 32 -4.46 6.92 -7.86
C ASP A 32 -3.04 6.63 -7.36
N TYR A 33 -2.06 7.42 -7.81
CA TYR A 33 -0.68 7.32 -7.36
C TYR A 33 -0.52 7.71 -5.88
N VAL A 34 -1.17 8.79 -5.45
CA VAL A 34 -1.12 9.25 -4.05
C VAL A 34 -1.80 8.26 -3.12
N ALA A 35 -2.96 7.72 -3.53
CA ALA A 35 -3.68 6.69 -2.77
C ALA A 35 -2.81 5.43 -2.60
N SER A 36 -2.23 4.93 -3.70
CA SER A 36 -1.35 3.76 -3.68
C SER A 36 -0.14 3.99 -2.77
N ARG A 37 0.51 5.17 -2.85
CA ARG A 37 1.63 5.49 -1.96
C ARG A 37 1.22 5.61 -0.50
N SER A 38 0.03 6.14 -0.21
CA SER A 38 -0.47 6.23 1.16
C SER A 38 -0.68 4.84 1.76
N GLU A 39 -1.23 3.90 0.99
CA GLU A 39 -1.40 2.52 1.43
C GLU A 39 -0.06 1.82 1.68
N ILE A 40 0.91 1.97 0.76
CA ILE A 40 2.26 1.42 0.93
C ILE A 40 2.92 1.99 2.19
N SER A 41 2.84 3.31 2.38
CA SER A 41 3.42 3.98 3.56
C SER A 41 2.81 3.50 4.87
N LYS A 42 1.50 3.20 4.91
CA LYS A 42 0.85 2.62 6.09
C LYS A 42 1.36 1.21 6.38
N ILE A 43 1.56 0.40 5.34
CA ILE A 43 2.11 -0.95 5.50
C ILE A 43 3.54 -0.87 6.00
N GLU A 44 4.39 -0.03 5.41
CA GLU A 44 5.77 0.16 5.85
C GLU A 44 5.86 0.64 7.30
N ASP A 45 5.01 1.58 7.70
CA ASP A 45 4.93 2.09 9.07
C ASP A 45 4.48 0.99 10.07
N SER A 46 3.47 0.19 9.70
CA SER A 46 3.01 -0.97 10.50
C SER A 46 4.11 -2.02 10.65
N VAL A 47 4.88 -2.31 9.59
CA VAL A 47 6.03 -3.22 9.63
C VAL A 47 7.14 -2.66 10.52
N ALA A 48 7.46 -1.38 10.40
CA ALA A 48 8.51 -0.75 11.21
C ALA A 48 8.18 -0.72 12.71
N LYS A 49 6.89 -0.66 13.07
CA LYS A 49 6.40 -0.69 14.45
C LYS A 49 6.22 -2.09 15.02
N THR A 50 6.33 -3.12 14.17
CA THR A 50 6.23 -4.51 14.55
C THR A 50 7.58 -5.02 15.03
N VAL A 51 7.69 -5.31 16.32
CA VAL A 51 8.88 -5.93 16.93
C VAL A 51 8.44 -7.17 17.68
N ILE A 52 8.98 -8.31 17.26
CA ILE A 52 8.63 -9.62 17.80
C ILE A 52 9.91 -10.25 18.35
N ASP A 53 9.91 -10.52 19.65
CA ASP A 53 11.01 -11.24 20.30
C ASP A 53 10.55 -12.64 20.71
N ILE A 54 11.30 -13.65 20.26
CA ILE A 54 11.04 -15.05 20.63
C ILE A 54 11.81 -15.34 21.90
N GLN A 55 11.09 -15.68 22.96
CA GLN A 55 11.65 -16.02 24.26
C GLN A 55 11.64 -17.54 24.49
N TYR A 56 12.81 -18.05 24.91
CA TYR A 56 13.06 -19.38 25.45
C TYR A 56 12.35 -20.54 24.71
N PRO A 57 12.89 -21.02 23.57
CA PRO A 57 12.44 -22.29 23.03
C PRO A 57 12.75 -23.40 24.03
N SER A 58 11.70 -23.98 24.59
CA SER A 58 11.78 -25.11 25.51
C SER A 58 11.26 -26.36 24.81
N ALA A 59 12.06 -27.42 24.82
CA ALA A 59 11.67 -28.74 24.37
C ALA A 59 11.95 -29.73 25.50
N LEU A 60 10.95 -30.50 25.90
CA LEU A 60 11.13 -31.60 26.85
C LEU A 60 11.87 -32.74 26.15
N SER A 61 12.88 -33.30 26.80
CA SER A 61 13.64 -34.44 26.24
C SER A 61 12.70 -35.61 25.93
N GLY A 62 12.71 -36.08 24.68
CA GLY A 62 11.83 -37.14 24.18
C GLY A 62 10.43 -36.67 23.71
N SER A 63 10.12 -35.38 23.79
CA SER A 63 8.90 -34.79 23.25
C SER A 63 9.08 -34.36 21.79
N SER A 64 8.06 -34.57 20.94
CA SER A 64 8.00 -34.02 19.58
C SER A 64 7.45 -32.58 19.55
N LEU A 65 7.17 -31.98 20.72
CA LEU A 65 6.58 -30.65 20.84
C LEU A 65 7.63 -29.64 21.31
N VAL A 66 7.70 -28.52 20.59
CA VAL A 66 8.51 -27.35 20.94
C VAL A 66 7.58 -26.23 21.38
N SER A 67 7.80 -25.73 22.59
CA SER A 67 7.04 -24.60 23.14
C SER A 67 7.95 -23.38 23.21
N PHE A 68 7.50 -22.27 22.65
CA PHE A 68 8.18 -20.98 22.72
C PHE A 68 7.17 -19.89 23.11
N SER A 69 7.67 -18.83 23.74
CA SER A 69 6.86 -17.65 24.07
C SER A 69 7.22 -16.54 23.09
N LEU A 70 6.21 -15.78 22.65
CA LEU A 70 6.37 -14.59 21.83
C LEU A 70 6.12 -13.36 22.71
N ALA A 71 7.10 -12.47 22.81
CA ALA A 71 6.93 -11.17 23.42
C ALA A 71 6.72 -10.12 22.33
N GLU A 72 5.59 -9.43 22.39
CA GLU A 72 5.30 -8.28 21.56
C GLU A 72 5.91 -7.04 22.23
N ASN A 73 7.07 -6.61 21.72
CA ASN A 73 7.77 -5.41 22.20
C ASN A 73 7.52 -4.20 21.29
N GLY A 74 6.77 -4.39 20.20
CA GLY A 74 6.35 -3.35 19.28
C GLY A 74 5.16 -2.52 19.79
N THR A 75 4.79 -1.51 18.99
CA THR A 75 3.56 -0.72 19.21
C THR A 75 2.41 -1.17 18.32
N GLU A 76 2.69 -2.04 17.34
CA GLU A 76 1.71 -2.60 16.43
C GLU A 76 1.21 -3.95 16.94
N LYS A 77 -0.12 -4.05 17.07
CA LYS A 77 -0.78 -5.23 17.62
C LYS A 77 -0.68 -6.44 16.69
N LEU A 78 -0.24 -7.57 17.20
CA LEU A 78 -0.27 -8.85 16.48
C LEU A 78 -1.62 -9.54 16.69
N TRP A 79 -2.35 -9.79 15.60
CA TRP A 79 -3.69 -10.40 15.68
C TRP A 79 -3.96 -11.47 14.63
N ASN A 80 -3.22 -11.45 13.50
CA ASN A 80 -3.49 -12.33 12.36
C ASN A 80 -2.52 -13.53 12.32
N PHE A 81 -2.57 -14.37 13.35
CA PHE A 81 -1.65 -15.49 13.51
C PHE A 81 -1.74 -16.54 12.38
N ASP A 82 -2.89 -16.66 11.71
CA ASP A 82 -3.09 -17.60 10.58
C ASP A 82 -2.20 -17.29 9.37
N LYS A 83 -1.74 -16.04 9.25
CA LYS A 83 -0.83 -15.62 8.17
C LYS A 83 0.65 -15.76 8.54
N PHE A 84 0.96 -16.17 9.77
CA PHE A 84 2.34 -16.34 10.20
C PHE A 84 2.89 -17.64 9.65
N THR A 85 4.06 -17.56 9.04
CA THR A 85 4.82 -18.74 8.62
C THR A 85 5.91 -19.00 9.66
N ILE A 86 5.85 -20.16 10.29
CA ILE A 86 6.87 -20.60 11.25
C ILE A 86 7.79 -21.59 10.54
N LEU A 87 9.07 -21.23 10.41
CA LEU A 87 10.10 -22.08 9.83
C LEU A 87 10.92 -22.67 10.98
N VAL A 88 10.81 -23.98 11.18
CA VAL A 88 11.59 -24.71 12.20
C VAL A 88 12.67 -25.52 11.49
N THR A 89 13.93 -25.16 11.73
CA THR A 89 15.09 -25.95 11.30
C THR A 89 15.63 -26.67 12.53
N TYR A 90 15.72 -27.99 12.47
CA TYR A 90 16.24 -28.87 13.53
C TYR A 90 17.45 -29.66 13.05
#